data_AF-A0A4V2PU15-F1
#
_entry.id   AF-A0A4V2PU15-F1
#
_cell.length_a   1.000
_cell.length_b   1.000
_cell.length_c   1.000
_cell.angle_alpha   90.00
_cell.angle_beta   90.00
_cell.angle_gamma   90.00
#
_symmetry.space_group_name_H-M   'P 1'
#
loop_
_entity.id
_entity.type
_entity.pdbx_description
1 polymer ?
#
loop_
_entity_poly.entity_id
_entity_poly.type
_entity_poly.pdbx_seq_one_letter_code
_entity_poly.pdbx_strand_id
1 'polypeptide(L)'
;MKTLLRLAFLLCCVQVFQAQNNSDYRIISSNLGVAGSSQTIETSRGTYKVSQSIGQSSIIGTYKSNGYYLRQGYQQPLNIHQSRDYSSLLSAKVFPNPFSRQLNIVFTERIQSDISVLIFDINGRLIYNQNFEPRQDVEIQIENISKGTYFLKVASKRKRFNTKLIKI
;
A
#
# COMPACT_ATOMS: atom_id res chain seq x y z
N MET A 1 17.68 63.26 -25.54
CA MET A 1 17.70 61.78 -25.52
C MET A 1 17.84 61.17 -24.12
N LYS A 2 18.84 61.55 -23.30
CA LYS A 2 19.08 60.92 -21.98
C LYS A 2 17.92 61.07 -20.97
N THR A 3 17.20 62.18 -21.00
CA THR A 3 16.01 62.44 -20.14
C THR A 3 14.81 61.58 -20.52
N LEU A 4 14.57 61.42 -21.83
CA LEU A 4 13.49 60.57 -22.34
C LEU A 4 13.71 59.09 -21.97
N LEU A 5 14.97 58.63 -22.04
CA LEU A 5 15.35 57.26 -21.65
C LEU A 5 15.13 57.00 -20.15
N ARG A 6 15.46 57.99 -19.29
CA ARG A 6 15.19 57.90 -17.86
C ARG A 6 13.70 57.85 -17.55
N LEU A 7 12.89 58.63 -18.27
CA LEU A 7 11.44 58.62 -18.13
C LEU A 7 10.82 57.28 -18.53
N ALA A 8 11.30 56.70 -19.64
CA ALA A 8 10.87 55.38 -20.12
C ALA A 8 11.26 54.27 -19.13
N PHE A 9 12.45 54.34 -18.54
CA PHE A 9 12.89 53.38 -17.52
C PHE A 9 12.03 53.47 -16.25
N LEU A 10 11.67 54.69 -15.83
CA LEU A 10 10.83 54.93 -14.67
C LEU A 10 9.39 54.42 -14.89
N LEU A 11 8.84 54.63 -16.10
CA LEU A 11 7.54 54.05 -16.50
C LEU A 11 7.58 52.52 -16.48
N CYS A 12 8.67 51.91 -16.95
CA CYS A 12 8.83 50.46 -16.96
C CYS A 12 8.90 49.89 -15.53
N CYS A 13 9.59 50.57 -14.61
CA CYS A 13 9.63 50.16 -13.19
C CYS A 13 8.24 50.23 -12.53
N VAL A 14 7.44 51.27 -12.80
CA VAL A 14 6.08 51.40 -12.25
C VAL A 14 5.16 50.26 -12.72
N GLN A 15 5.32 49.78 -13.96
CA GLN A 15 4.56 48.63 -14.46
C GLN A 15 4.97 47.30 -13.79
N VAL A 16 6.24 47.13 -13.41
CA VAL A 16 6.70 45.92 -12.70
C VAL A 16 6.15 45.86 -11.27
N PHE A 17 5.97 47.00 -10.59
CA PHE A 17 5.40 47.04 -9.24
C PHE A 17 3.90 46.69 -9.18
N GLN A 18 3.11 47.02 -10.22
CA GLN A 18 1.68 46.68 -10.27
C GLN A 18 1.41 45.20 -10.61
N ALA A 19 2.38 44.50 -11.21
CA ALA A 19 2.26 43.09 -11.60
C ALA A 19 2.51 42.11 -10.43
N GLN A 20 2.90 42.58 -9.25
CA GLN A 20 3.21 41.75 -8.07
C GLN A 20 2.05 41.60 -7.09
N ASN A 21 0.85 42.09 -7.41
CA ASN A 21 -0.33 41.88 -6.59
C ASN A 21 -0.88 40.45 -6.78
N ASN A 22 -0.28 39.55 -6.01
CA ASN A 22 -0.76 38.28 -5.48
C ASN A 22 -1.69 37.43 -6.34
N SER A 23 -1.21 36.24 -6.68
CA SER A 23 -2.01 35.03 -6.77
C SER A 23 -2.60 34.70 -5.38
N ASP A 24 -3.55 35.50 -4.91
CA ASP A 24 -4.31 35.17 -3.71
C ASP A 24 -5.15 33.92 -4.00
N TYR A 25 -5.05 32.92 -3.15
CA TYR A 25 -5.89 31.73 -3.21
C TYR A 25 -7.35 32.14 -2.99
N ARG A 26 -8.08 32.37 -4.09
CA ARG A 26 -9.53 32.58 -4.04
C ARG A 26 -10.19 31.24 -3.76
N ILE A 27 -10.95 31.19 -2.68
CA ILE A 27 -11.86 30.08 -2.42
C ILE A 27 -12.94 30.12 -3.53
N ILE A 28 -12.87 29.15 -4.45
CA ILE A 28 -13.84 29.02 -5.56
C ILE A 28 -15.16 28.42 -5.07
N SER A 29 -15.11 27.63 -4.01
CA SER A 29 -16.27 27.03 -3.34
C SER A 29 -15.94 26.69 -1.90
N SER A 30 -16.80 27.08 -0.96
CA SER A 30 -16.81 26.59 0.42
C SER A 30 -18.17 26.01 0.75
N ASN A 31 -18.20 24.99 1.60
CA ASN A 31 -19.43 24.39 2.09
C ASN A 31 -19.39 24.41 3.63
N LEU A 32 -20.41 25.02 4.24
CA LEU A 32 -20.57 25.08 5.71
C LEU A 32 -21.53 24.00 6.23
N GLY A 33 -22.11 23.20 5.34
CA GLY A 33 -23.09 22.18 5.64
C GLY A 33 -22.47 20.80 5.88
N VAL A 34 -23.28 19.93 6.50
CA VAL A 34 -22.96 18.51 6.68
C VAL A 34 -24.04 17.71 5.96
N ALA A 35 -23.62 16.82 5.07
CA ALA A 35 -24.52 15.92 4.37
C ALA A 35 -23.86 14.56 4.13
N GLY A 36 -24.64 13.49 4.10
CA GLY A 36 -24.18 12.16 3.74
C GLY A 36 -25.30 11.36 3.11
N SER A 37 -24.98 10.52 2.13
CA SER A 37 -25.95 9.64 1.48
C SER A 37 -25.25 8.41 0.91
N SER A 38 -25.93 7.27 0.93
CA SER A 38 -25.52 6.05 0.24
C SER A 38 -26.72 5.52 -0.54
N GLN A 39 -26.53 5.25 -1.83
CA GLN A 39 -27.53 4.64 -2.70
C GLN A 39 -26.92 3.55 -3.57
N THR A 40 -27.73 2.55 -3.86
CA THR A 40 -27.42 1.53 -4.86
C THR A 40 -28.14 1.91 -6.15
N ILE A 41 -27.38 2.03 -7.24
CA ILE A 41 -27.86 2.40 -8.56
C ILE A 41 -27.68 1.19 -9.47
N GLU A 42 -28.77 0.70 -10.03
CA GLU A 42 -28.75 -0.36 -11.04
C GLU A 42 -28.69 0.27 -12.43
N THR A 43 -27.77 -0.23 -13.26
CA THR A 43 -27.60 0.19 -14.65
C THR A 43 -27.57 -1.02 -15.56
N SER A 44 -27.68 -0.81 -16.86
CA SER A 44 -27.51 -1.87 -17.87
C SER A 44 -26.15 -2.57 -17.84
N ARG A 45 -25.14 -1.97 -17.18
CA ARG A 45 -23.78 -2.52 -17.04
C ARG A 45 -23.50 -3.14 -15.66
N GLY A 46 -24.49 -3.13 -14.76
CA GLY A 46 -24.39 -3.71 -13.43
C GLY A 46 -24.85 -2.77 -12.33
N THR A 47 -24.73 -3.28 -11.10
CA THR A 47 -25.17 -2.62 -9.86
C THR A 47 -24.00 -1.90 -9.21
N TYR A 48 -24.14 -0.59 -9.01
CA TYR A 48 -23.13 0.27 -8.39
C TYR A 48 -23.62 0.78 -7.04
N LYS A 49 -22.75 0.77 -6.03
CA LYS A 49 -23.03 1.41 -4.74
C LYS A 49 -22.28 2.73 -4.67
N VAL A 50 -23.03 3.84 -4.65
CA VAL A 50 -22.48 5.19 -4.52
C VAL A 50 -22.73 5.66 -3.09
N SER A 51 -21.67 6.09 -2.42
CA SER A 51 -21.75 6.68 -1.09
C SER A 51 -20.93 7.95 -1.06
N GLN A 52 -21.46 8.99 -0.40
CA GLN A 52 -20.88 10.32 -0.31
C GLN A 52 -21.03 10.89 1.10
N SER A 53 -20.05 11.69 1.50
CA SER A 53 -20.06 12.48 2.74
C SER A 53 -19.47 13.86 2.46
N ILE A 54 -20.14 14.93 2.88
CA ILE A 54 -19.75 16.33 2.72
C ILE A 54 -19.73 16.97 4.11
N GLY A 55 -18.56 17.45 4.54
CA GLY A 55 -18.38 18.19 5.80
C GLY A 55 -18.59 17.37 7.09
N GLN A 56 -18.21 17.95 8.23
CA GLN A 56 -18.53 17.46 9.58
C GLN A 56 -18.52 18.63 10.58
N SER A 57 -19.63 18.87 11.28
CA SER A 57 -19.77 19.97 12.26
C SER A 57 -19.44 19.56 13.70
N SER A 58 -19.12 18.28 13.96
CA SER A 58 -19.04 17.69 15.30
C SER A 58 -17.63 17.20 15.65
N ILE A 59 -17.36 17.07 16.96
CA ILE A 59 -16.24 16.33 17.51
C ILE A 59 -16.44 14.83 17.18
N ILE A 60 -15.38 14.17 16.72
CA ILE A 60 -15.40 12.75 16.33
C ILE A 60 -15.62 11.82 17.53
N GLY A 61 -16.64 10.96 17.46
CA GLY A 61 -16.91 9.89 18.44
C GLY A 61 -16.91 8.50 17.80
N THR A 62 -16.38 7.49 18.51
CA THR A 62 -16.53 6.07 18.15
C THR A 62 -17.43 5.39 19.16
N TYR A 63 -18.54 4.85 18.69
CA TYR A 63 -19.50 4.11 19.49
C TYR A 63 -19.37 2.62 19.21
N LYS A 64 -19.44 1.80 20.26
CA LYS A 64 -19.35 0.34 20.15
C LYS A 64 -20.58 -0.31 20.76
N SER A 65 -21.21 -1.21 20.01
CA SER A 65 -22.30 -2.06 20.51
C SER A 65 -22.27 -3.42 19.81
N ASN A 66 -22.37 -4.53 20.56
CA ASN A 66 -22.41 -5.90 20.03
C ASN A 66 -21.32 -6.24 18.99
N GLY A 67 -20.09 -5.75 19.20
CA GLY A 67 -18.98 -5.97 18.27
C GLY A 67 -18.98 -5.08 17.02
N TYR A 68 -20.04 -4.30 16.81
CA TYR A 68 -20.11 -3.29 15.77
C TYR A 68 -19.50 -1.97 16.25
N TYR A 69 -18.76 -1.33 15.36
CA TYR A 69 -18.13 -0.03 15.59
C TYR A 69 -18.78 1.00 14.67
N LEU A 70 -19.51 1.94 15.26
CA LEU A 70 -20.03 3.11 14.55
C LEU A 70 -19.04 4.25 14.77
N ARG A 71 -18.33 4.62 13.70
CA ARG A 71 -17.37 5.73 13.73
C ARG A 71 -18.00 6.90 13.02
N GLN A 72 -18.21 8.00 13.74
CA GLN A 72 -18.65 9.26 13.14
C GLN A 72 -17.47 9.89 12.38
N GLY A 73 -17.67 10.29 11.13
CA GLY A 73 -16.64 10.93 10.32
C GLY A 73 -16.85 10.79 8.81
N TYR A 74 -15.82 11.13 8.06
CA TYR A 74 -15.79 11.01 6.59
C TYR A 74 -15.83 9.55 6.12
N GLN A 75 -16.28 9.36 4.88
CA GLN A 75 -16.22 8.06 4.21
C GLN A 75 -14.79 7.53 4.16
N GLN A 76 -14.55 6.45 4.89
CA GLN A 76 -13.27 5.77 4.87
C GLN A 76 -13.24 4.80 3.70
N PRO A 77 -12.12 4.73 2.94
CA PRO A 77 -11.98 3.70 1.93
C PRO A 77 -12.09 2.34 2.62
N LEU A 78 -13.02 1.52 2.14
CA LEU A 78 -13.08 0.11 2.45
C LEU A 78 -11.86 -0.53 1.79
N ASN A 79 -10.75 -0.58 2.51
CA ASN A 79 -9.62 -1.43 2.16
C ASN A 79 -10.05 -2.88 2.42
N ILE A 80 -10.92 -3.40 1.56
CA ILE A 80 -11.19 -4.83 1.47
C ILE A 80 -9.93 -5.41 0.82
N HIS A 81 -8.91 -5.59 1.62
CA HIS A 81 -7.93 -6.61 1.31
C HIS A 81 -8.71 -7.91 1.34
N GLN A 82 -9.09 -8.45 0.17
CA GLN A 82 -9.29 -9.88 0.07
C GLN A 82 -7.95 -10.50 0.46
N SER A 83 -7.75 -10.78 1.74
CA SER A 83 -6.84 -11.85 2.09
C SER A 83 -7.40 -13.06 1.38
N ARG A 84 -6.67 -13.60 0.39
CA ARG A 84 -6.85 -15.02 0.14
C ARG A 84 -6.59 -15.67 1.48
N ASP A 85 -7.66 -16.12 2.12
CA ASP A 85 -7.57 -16.75 3.42
C ASP A 85 -6.79 -18.04 3.23
N TYR A 86 -5.49 -17.93 3.53
CA TYR A 86 -4.67 -19.08 3.83
C TYR A 86 -5.29 -19.66 5.10
N SER A 87 -6.06 -20.72 4.94
CA SER A 87 -6.90 -21.28 6.00
C SER A 87 -6.09 -21.92 7.12
N SER A 88 -4.77 -22.06 6.95
CA SER A 88 -3.87 -22.65 7.94
C SER A 88 -2.40 -22.26 7.72
N LEU A 89 -1.59 -22.38 8.77
CA LEU A 89 -0.15 -22.25 8.71
C LEU A 89 0.46 -23.53 8.10
N LEU A 90 1.45 -23.35 7.22
CA LEU A 90 2.28 -24.42 6.71
C LEU A 90 3.39 -24.70 7.72
N SER A 91 3.55 -25.95 8.14
CA SER A 91 4.60 -26.33 9.11
C SER A 91 5.90 -26.66 8.38
N ALA A 92 6.88 -25.76 8.47
CA ALA A 92 8.18 -25.90 7.84
C ALA A 92 9.31 -25.37 8.72
N LYS A 93 10.53 -25.86 8.50
CA LYS A 93 11.77 -25.38 9.11
C LYS A 93 12.73 -24.97 8.00
N VAL A 94 13.54 -23.95 8.28
CA VAL A 94 14.52 -23.42 7.31
C VAL A 94 15.88 -23.36 7.93
N PHE A 95 16.86 -23.94 7.25
CA PHE A 95 18.25 -23.98 7.71
C PHE A 95 19.24 -24.07 6.53
N PRO A 96 20.46 -23.57 6.68
CA PRO A 96 20.90 -22.73 7.80
C PRO A 96 20.26 -21.33 7.74
N ASN A 97 20.13 -20.70 8.91
CA ASN A 97 19.77 -19.30 9.02
C ASN A 97 20.53 -18.73 10.23
N PRO A 98 21.61 -17.94 10.05
CA PRO A 98 22.04 -17.31 8.79
C PRO A 98 22.54 -18.26 7.69
N PHE A 99 22.44 -17.84 6.42
CA PHE A 99 22.89 -18.61 5.25
C PHE A 99 23.95 -17.87 4.42
N SER A 100 24.79 -18.63 3.71
CA SER A 100 25.88 -18.10 2.87
C SER A 100 25.59 -18.24 1.38
N ARG A 101 25.25 -19.42 0.88
CA ARG A 101 25.05 -19.69 -0.56
C ARG A 101 23.73 -20.38 -0.84
N GLN A 102 23.32 -21.25 0.07
CA GLN A 102 22.11 -22.06 -0.05
C GLN A 102 21.37 -22.15 1.28
N LEU A 103 20.09 -22.44 1.20
CA LEU A 103 19.23 -22.77 2.33
C LEU A 103 18.26 -23.89 1.95
N ASN A 104 17.87 -24.68 2.93
CA ASN A 104 16.94 -25.78 2.81
C ASN A 104 15.66 -25.46 3.57
N ILE A 105 14.53 -25.78 2.95
CA ILE A 105 13.21 -25.73 3.55
C ILE A 105 12.74 -27.17 3.72
N VAL A 106 12.50 -27.60 4.96
CA VAL A 106 11.99 -28.94 5.27
C VAL A 106 10.59 -28.82 5.84
N PHE A 107 9.63 -29.50 5.21
CA PHE A 107 8.24 -29.52 5.64
C PHE A 107 8.03 -30.62 6.68
N THR A 108 7.40 -30.28 7.81
CA THR A 108 7.07 -31.28 8.85
C THR A 108 5.71 -31.92 8.62
N GLU A 109 4.94 -31.40 7.68
CA GLU A 109 3.68 -31.98 7.23
C GLU A 109 3.80 -32.44 5.77
N ARG A 110 3.01 -33.46 5.41
CA ARG A 110 3.06 -34.05 4.07
C ARG A 110 2.55 -33.07 3.01
N ILE A 111 3.46 -32.60 2.17
CA ILE A 111 3.12 -31.82 0.97
C ILE A 111 2.58 -32.72 -0.14
N GLN A 112 1.44 -32.32 -0.72
CA GLN A 112 0.76 -32.99 -1.85
C GLN A 112 0.44 -32.03 -3.00
N SER A 113 0.75 -30.74 -2.86
CA SER A 113 0.46 -29.71 -3.84
C SER A 113 1.70 -28.89 -4.11
N ASP A 114 1.77 -28.28 -5.29
CA ASP A 114 2.90 -27.46 -5.69
C ASP A 114 3.25 -26.42 -4.63
N ILE A 115 4.55 -26.18 -4.50
CA ILE A 115 5.13 -25.26 -3.54
C ILE A 115 5.58 -24.03 -4.30
N SER A 116 5.12 -22.86 -3.86
CA SER A 116 5.59 -21.56 -4.34
C SER A 116 6.51 -20.94 -3.30
N VAL A 117 7.73 -20.60 -3.70
CA VAL A 117 8.75 -20.00 -2.86
C VAL A 117 9.07 -18.61 -3.39
N LEU A 118 8.91 -17.61 -2.53
CA LEU A 118 9.20 -16.21 -2.81
C LEU A 118 10.15 -15.66 -1.73
N ILE A 119 11.19 -14.94 -2.13
CA ILE A 119 12.07 -14.22 -1.20
C ILE A 119 12.08 -12.74 -1.55
N PHE A 120 11.93 -11.90 -0.53
CA PHE A 120 11.92 -10.46 -0.64
C PHE A 120 13.04 -9.83 0.17
N ASP A 121 13.60 -8.71 -0.28
CA ASP A 121 14.46 -7.88 0.55
C ASP A 121 13.66 -7.04 1.56
N ILE A 122 14.35 -6.29 2.42
CA ILE A 122 13.72 -5.45 3.45
C ILE A 122 12.83 -4.33 2.87
N ASN A 123 13.06 -3.94 1.62
CA ASN A 123 12.26 -2.93 0.93
C ASN A 123 11.05 -3.55 0.21
N GLY A 124 10.85 -4.87 0.33
CA GLY A 124 9.76 -5.59 -0.32
C GLY A 124 10.00 -5.91 -1.79
N ARG A 125 11.21 -5.71 -2.32
CA ARG A 125 11.54 -6.11 -3.69
C ARG A 125 11.69 -7.63 -3.77
N LEU A 126 11.07 -8.23 -4.78
CA LEU A 126 11.17 -9.67 -5.06
C LEU A 126 12.57 -10.02 -5.58
N ILE A 127 13.26 -10.89 -4.88
CA ILE A 127 14.64 -11.33 -5.16
C ILE A 127 14.67 -12.72 -5.78
N TYR A 128 13.76 -13.60 -5.34
CA TYR A 128 13.68 -14.97 -5.83
C TYR A 128 12.21 -15.40 -5.92
N ASN A 129 11.89 -16.10 -7.00
CA ASN A 129 10.56 -16.64 -7.26
C ASN A 129 10.68 -17.95 -8.02
N GLN A 130 10.32 -19.06 -7.37
CA GLN A 130 10.31 -20.37 -8.01
C GLN A 130 9.17 -21.22 -7.48
N ASN A 131 8.59 -22.01 -8.38
CA ASN A 131 7.63 -23.05 -8.03
C ASN A 131 8.29 -24.42 -8.12
N PHE A 132 7.87 -25.33 -7.27
CA PHE A 132 8.38 -26.67 -7.14
C PHE A 132 7.22 -27.67 -7.08
N GLU A 133 7.40 -28.82 -7.72
CA GLU A 133 6.51 -29.96 -7.55
C GLU A 133 6.47 -30.44 -6.09
N PRO A 134 5.41 -31.18 -5.67
CA PRO A 134 5.23 -31.62 -4.29
C PRO A 134 6.41 -32.45 -3.80
N ARG A 135 7.12 -31.94 -2.79
CA ARG A 135 8.28 -32.59 -2.16
C ARG A 135 8.36 -32.24 -0.67
N GLN A 136 9.07 -33.04 0.12
CA GLN A 136 9.20 -32.82 1.57
C GLN A 136 10.34 -31.86 1.94
N ASP A 137 11.25 -31.62 1.02
CA ASP A 137 12.39 -30.72 1.19
C ASP A 137 12.69 -29.97 -0.11
N VAL A 138 13.07 -28.70 0.00
CA VAL A 138 13.43 -27.84 -1.12
C VAL A 138 14.76 -27.16 -0.80
N GLU A 139 15.75 -27.39 -1.64
CA GLU A 139 17.01 -26.65 -1.62
C GLU A 139 16.91 -25.40 -2.52
N ILE A 140 17.40 -24.28 -2.01
CA ILE A 140 17.39 -22.99 -2.70
C ILE A 140 18.80 -22.43 -2.69
N GLN A 141 19.35 -22.19 -3.88
CA GLN A 141 20.68 -21.60 -4.07
C GLN A 141 20.54 -20.14 -4.48
N ILE A 142 21.02 -19.23 -3.64
CA ILE A 142 20.96 -17.78 -3.84
C ILE A 142 22.27 -17.15 -3.36
N GLU A 143 23.25 -17.12 -4.26
CA GLU A 143 24.59 -16.61 -3.97
C GLU A 143 24.71 -15.10 -4.23
N ASN A 144 24.13 -14.64 -5.34
CA ASN A 144 24.37 -13.30 -5.90
C ASN A 144 23.44 -12.23 -5.30
N ILE A 145 23.32 -12.20 -3.98
CA ILE A 145 22.55 -11.20 -3.24
C ILE A 145 23.38 -10.58 -2.13
N SER A 146 23.13 -9.30 -1.85
CA SER A 146 23.85 -8.56 -0.81
C SER A 146 23.64 -9.18 0.58
N LYS A 147 24.62 -9.03 1.45
CA LYS A 147 24.48 -9.38 2.87
C LYS A 147 23.36 -8.54 3.49
N GLY A 148 22.53 -9.15 4.34
CA GLY A 148 21.40 -8.43 4.92
C GLY A 148 20.24 -9.32 5.37
N THR A 149 19.12 -8.68 5.65
CA THR A 149 17.87 -9.32 6.06
C THR A 149 16.92 -9.50 4.88
N TYR A 150 16.33 -10.67 4.79
CA TYR A 150 15.34 -11.04 3.77
C TYR A 150 14.12 -11.68 4.42
N PHE A 151 13.02 -11.75 3.66
CA PHE A 151 11.80 -12.43 4.06
C PHE A 151 11.48 -13.55 3.09
N LEU A 152 11.41 -14.77 3.61
CA LEU A 152 10.97 -15.94 2.88
C LEU A 152 9.47 -16.12 3.06
N LYS A 153 8.78 -16.36 1.96
CA LYS A 153 7.38 -16.74 1.90
C LYS A 153 7.25 -18.03 1.10
N VAL A 154 6.70 -19.05 1.73
CA VAL A 154 6.42 -20.35 1.13
C VAL A 154 4.92 -20.56 1.18
N ALA A 155 4.34 -20.99 0.06
CA ALA A 155 2.93 -21.32 -0.01
C ALA A 155 2.73 -22.66 -0.69
N SER A 156 1.81 -23.47 -0.18
CA SER A 156 1.32 -24.67 -0.85
C SER A 156 -0.18 -24.77 -0.63
N LYS A 157 -0.95 -24.87 -1.72
CA LYS A 157 -2.42 -24.81 -1.71
C LYS A 157 -2.95 -23.58 -0.95
N ARG A 158 -3.61 -23.78 0.20
CA ARG A 158 -4.16 -22.73 1.08
C ARG A 158 -3.34 -22.56 2.37
N LYS A 159 -2.12 -23.06 2.40
CA LYS A 159 -1.20 -22.92 3.55
C LYS A 159 -0.03 -22.01 3.22
N ARG A 160 0.47 -21.31 4.22
CA ARG A 160 1.66 -20.46 4.08
C ARG A 160 2.60 -20.58 5.27
N PHE A 161 3.89 -20.44 4.99
CA PHE A 161 4.96 -20.32 5.97
C PHE A 161 5.78 -19.09 5.62
N ASN A 162 5.97 -18.19 6.58
CA ASN A 162 6.79 -16.99 6.40
C ASN A 162 7.87 -16.98 7.47
N THR A 163 9.10 -16.64 7.11
CA THR A 163 10.18 -16.47 8.07
C THR A 163 11.20 -15.43 7.62
N LYS A 164 11.93 -14.87 8.58
CA LYS A 164 13.07 -13.98 8.32
C LYS A 164 14.32 -14.81 8.02
N LEU A 165 15.07 -14.40 7.00
CA LEU A 165 16.37 -14.96 6.65
C LEU A 165 17.48 -13.92 6.85
N ILE A 166 18.67 -14.38 7.22
CA ILE A 166 19.87 -13.56 7.40
C ILE A 166 20.94 -14.08 6.43
N LYS A 167 21.35 -13.24 5.47
CA LYS A 167 22.45 -13.51 4.54
C LYS A 167 23.75 -12.95 5.08
N ILE A 168 24.77 -13.80 5.18
CA ILE A 168 26.14 -13.44 5.60
C ILE A 168 27.16 -13.46 4.46
#